data_AF-A0A356AW09-F1
#
_entry.id   AF-A0A356AW09-F1
#
_cell.length_a   1.000
_cell.length_b   1.000
_cell.length_c   1.000
_cell.angle_alpha   90.00
_cell.angle_beta   90.00
_cell.angle_gamma   90.00
#
_symmetry.space_group_name_H-M   'P 1'
#
loop_
_entity.id
_entity.type
_entity.pdbx_description
1 polymer ?
#
loop_
_entity_poly.entity_id
_entity_poly.type
_entity_poly.pdbx_seq_one_letter_code
_entity_poly.pdbx_strand_id
1 'polypeptide(L)'
;MGNHREKFKDIKRLVVKVGTSTLTHEGGNVNFRCVEKLGMVLSDIMNRGIEVILVSSGAIAVGVGTMHLKERPSDIGAKQATAAVGQCVLMNIYSKFFREFGKTVGQILLTKDILEDEKSKKNVINTFNSLYEHGVIPIVNENDSVATDEVEYGEKKLLGDNDSLSAVVACLVKADLLIILSDVDGFYSGDPRKGADCKIIDDIYAIDEQITACAGGRGTKLGTGGMVTKLDAARLVMEEGIDMVLANGNDPERIYDILDGEKVGTVFVGKSKV
;
A
#
# COMPACT_ATOMS: atom_id res chain seq x y z
N MET A 1 16.67 26.03 -2.78
CA MET A 1 16.22 24.82 -2.06
C MET A 1 16.20 23.70 -3.09
N GLY A 2 17.01 22.66 -2.91
CA GLY A 2 17.07 21.54 -3.86
C GLY A 2 15.71 20.84 -3.96
N ASN A 3 15.41 20.29 -5.13
CA ASN A 3 14.23 19.45 -5.32
C ASN A 3 14.36 18.24 -4.37
N HIS A 4 13.58 18.20 -3.27
CA HIS A 4 13.67 17.12 -2.28
C HIS A 4 13.44 15.74 -2.90
N ARG A 5 12.77 15.69 -4.05
CA ARG A 5 12.54 14.48 -4.87
C ARG A 5 13.82 13.92 -5.49
N GLU A 6 14.91 14.68 -5.59
CA GLU A 6 16.21 14.16 -6.06
C GLU A 6 16.71 13.01 -5.19
N LYS A 7 16.37 13.00 -3.88
CA LYS A 7 16.75 11.91 -2.99
C LYS A 7 16.09 10.58 -3.36
N PHE A 8 15.02 10.59 -4.15
CA PHE A 8 14.35 9.37 -4.62
C PHE A 8 15.23 8.54 -5.56
N LYS A 9 16.23 9.16 -6.21
CA LYS A 9 17.19 8.49 -7.09
C LYS A 9 18.15 7.58 -6.34
N ASP A 10 18.38 7.86 -5.06
CA ASP A 10 19.39 7.21 -4.23
C ASP A 10 18.81 6.26 -3.16
N ILE A 11 17.50 6.02 -3.18
CA ILE A 11 16.85 5.15 -2.18
C ILE A 11 17.42 3.73 -2.22
N LYS A 12 17.41 3.07 -1.07
CA LYS A 12 17.84 1.68 -0.92
C LYS A 12 16.67 0.75 -0.70
N ARG A 13 15.60 1.21 -0.03
CA ARG A 13 14.45 0.39 0.32
C ARG A 13 13.14 1.07 -0.01
N LEU A 14 12.35 0.42 -0.85
CA LEU A 14 11.07 0.88 -1.39
C LEU A 14 9.94 -0.02 -0.93
N VAL A 15 8.89 0.57 -0.36
CA VAL A 15 7.60 -0.11 -0.15
C VAL A 15 6.61 0.42 -1.18
N VAL A 16 5.96 -0.47 -1.93
CA VAL A 16 4.89 -0.12 -2.87
C VAL A 16 3.61 -0.75 -2.40
N LYS A 17 2.56 0.04 -2.24
CA LYS A 17 1.22 -0.43 -1.90
C LYS A 17 0.30 -0.30 -3.09
N VAL A 18 -0.45 -1.36 -3.36
CA VAL A 18 -1.48 -1.39 -4.40
C VAL A 18 -2.86 -1.70 -3.78
N GLY A 19 -3.86 -0.93 -4.21
CA GLY A 19 -5.25 -1.13 -3.79
C GLY A 19 -5.98 -2.20 -4.60
N THR A 20 -7.12 -2.65 -4.08
CA THR A 20 -7.99 -3.60 -4.79
C THR A 20 -8.43 -3.07 -6.16
N SER A 21 -8.74 -1.78 -6.26
CA SER A 21 -9.13 -1.13 -7.52
C SER A 21 -8.06 -1.18 -8.61
N THR A 22 -6.78 -1.22 -8.22
CA THR A 22 -5.65 -1.38 -9.15
C THR A 22 -5.53 -2.82 -9.64
N LEU A 23 -5.80 -3.79 -8.76
CA LEU A 23 -5.58 -5.22 -9.01
C LEU A 23 -6.76 -5.95 -9.65
N THR A 24 -7.97 -5.37 -9.61
CA THR A 24 -9.19 -6.01 -10.11
C THR A 24 -10.00 -5.07 -11.00
N HIS A 25 -10.65 -5.63 -12.02
CA HIS A 25 -11.67 -4.94 -12.79
C HIS A 25 -12.97 -4.76 -11.98
N GLU A 26 -13.85 -3.89 -12.45
CA GLU A 26 -15.23 -3.79 -11.95
C GLU A 26 -15.91 -5.17 -12.10
N GLY A 27 -16.17 -5.83 -10.97
CA GLY A 27 -16.66 -7.22 -10.90
C GLY A 27 -15.74 -8.21 -10.18
N GLY A 28 -14.56 -7.78 -9.70
CA GLY A 28 -13.68 -8.59 -8.84
C GLY A 28 -12.74 -9.54 -9.59
N ASN A 29 -12.86 -9.61 -10.92
CA ASN A 29 -11.89 -10.33 -11.76
C ASN A 29 -10.53 -9.62 -11.73
N VAL A 30 -9.45 -10.39 -11.76
CA VAL A 30 -8.08 -9.85 -11.71
C VAL A 30 -7.78 -9.06 -12.98
N ASN A 31 -7.16 -7.89 -12.80
CA ASN A 31 -6.60 -7.08 -13.87
C ASN A 31 -5.19 -7.58 -14.22
N PHE A 32 -5.10 -8.64 -15.01
CA PHE A 32 -3.82 -9.28 -15.36
C PHE A 32 -2.82 -8.30 -15.99
N ARG A 33 -3.30 -7.36 -16.82
CA ARG A 33 -2.45 -6.34 -17.45
C ARG A 33 -1.74 -5.48 -16.42
N CYS A 34 -2.45 -5.04 -15.38
CA CYS A 34 -1.85 -4.24 -14.32
C CYS A 34 -0.90 -5.07 -13.46
N VAL A 35 -1.27 -6.32 -13.12
CA VAL A 35 -0.43 -7.18 -12.26
C VAL A 35 0.86 -7.59 -12.96
N GLU A 36 0.80 -7.94 -14.24
CA GLU A 36 1.97 -8.25 -15.08
C GLU A 36 2.91 -7.05 -15.16
N LYS A 37 2.37 -5.86 -15.50
CA LYS A 37 3.14 -4.63 -15.59
C LYS A 37 3.77 -4.25 -14.24
N LEU A 38 3.04 -4.41 -13.15
CA LEU A 38 3.58 -4.22 -11.80
C LEU A 38 4.74 -5.19 -11.50
N GLY A 39 4.57 -6.48 -11.84
CA GLY A 39 5.63 -7.48 -11.70
C GLY A 39 6.89 -7.10 -12.47
N MET A 40 6.75 -6.64 -13.71
CA MET A 40 7.85 -6.15 -14.54
C MET A 40 8.58 -4.98 -13.88
N VAL A 41 7.84 -3.92 -13.54
CA VAL A 41 8.40 -2.68 -12.97
C VAL A 41 9.14 -2.95 -11.66
N LEU A 42 8.52 -3.67 -10.72
CA LEU A 42 9.14 -3.96 -9.44
C LEU A 42 10.36 -4.88 -9.57
N SER A 43 10.33 -5.82 -10.52
CA SER A 43 11.47 -6.69 -10.80
C SER A 43 12.67 -5.92 -11.35
N ASP A 44 12.42 -4.97 -12.24
CA ASP A 44 13.45 -4.12 -12.83
C ASP A 44 14.02 -3.11 -11.83
N ILE A 45 13.18 -2.50 -10.99
CA ILE A 45 13.63 -1.67 -9.86
C ILE A 45 14.55 -2.48 -8.93
N MET A 46 14.21 -3.73 -8.66
CA MET A 46 15.07 -4.61 -7.86
C MET A 46 16.40 -4.93 -8.58
N ASN A 47 16.42 -5.01 -9.92
CA ASN A 47 17.67 -5.18 -10.69
C ASN A 47 18.62 -3.98 -10.55
N ARG A 48 18.10 -2.78 -10.25
CA ARG A 48 18.90 -1.60 -9.91
C ARG A 48 19.54 -1.67 -8.51
N GLY A 49 19.27 -2.73 -7.73
CA GLY A 49 19.80 -2.91 -6.39
C GLY A 49 18.95 -2.27 -5.28
N ILE A 50 17.71 -1.89 -5.58
CA ILE A 50 16.74 -1.38 -4.60
C ILE A 50 16.00 -2.57 -3.99
N GLU A 51 15.93 -2.63 -2.67
CA GLU A 51 15.11 -3.61 -1.95
C GLU A 51 13.63 -3.22 -2.07
N VAL A 52 12.80 -4.10 -2.64
CA VAL A 52 11.39 -3.82 -2.92
C VAL A 52 10.49 -4.69 -2.07
N ILE A 53 9.51 -4.08 -1.42
CA ILE A 53 8.36 -4.77 -0.78
C ILE A 53 7.09 -4.35 -1.49
N LEU A 54 6.25 -5.33 -1.79
CA LEU A 54 4.89 -5.10 -2.28
C LEU A 54 3.89 -5.33 -1.14
N VAL A 55 3.06 -4.33 -0.83
CA VAL A 55 1.89 -4.48 0.04
C VAL A 55 0.65 -4.53 -0.84
N SER A 56 0.04 -5.70 -0.90
CA SER A 56 -1.09 -5.97 -1.79
C SER A 56 -2.42 -5.89 -1.05
N SER A 57 -3.48 -5.59 -1.78
CA SER A 57 -4.88 -5.81 -1.35
C SER A 57 -5.54 -6.84 -2.26
N GLY A 58 -6.87 -6.97 -2.17
CA GLY A 58 -7.65 -7.65 -3.20
C GLY A 58 -7.91 -9.14 -2.97
N ALA A 59 -7.36 -9.76 -1.92
CA ALA A 59 -7.61 -11.18 -1.61
C ALA A 59 -9.12 -11.51 -1.58
N ILE A 60 -9.93 -10.76 -0.83
CA ILE A 60 -11.38 -10.98 -0.79
C ILE A 60 -12.03 -10.78 -2.18
N ALA A 61 -11.64 -9.76 -2.95
CA ALA A 61 -12.21 -9.50 -4.27
C ALA A 61 -11.91 -10.63 -5.27
N VAL A 62 -10.66 -11.10 -5.27
CA VAL A 62 -10.24 -12.26 -6.07
C VAL A 62 -10.97 -13.53 -5.62
N GLY A 63 -11.16 -13.70 -4.30
CA GLY A 63 -11.91 -14.81 -3.73
C GLY A 63 -13.37 -14.82 -4.17
N VAL A 64 -14.05 -13.67 -4.17
CA VAL A 64 -15.44 -13.51 -4.65
C VAL A 64 -15.56 -14.00 -6.09
N GLY A 65 -14.68 -13.53 -6.98
CA GLY A 65 -14.66 -13.96 -8.38
C GLY A 65 -14.36 -15.46 -8.54
N THR A 66 -13.37 -15.96 -7.80
CA THR A 66 -12.92 -17.36 -7.86
C THR A 66 -13.99 -18.33 -7.34
N MET A 67 -14.69 -17.97 -6.28
CA MET A 67 -15.74 -18.78 -5.66
C MET A 67 -17.11 -18.59 -6.34
N HIS A 68 -17.19 -17.78 -7.40
CA HIS A 68 -18.42 -17.44 -8.12
C HIS A 68 -19.52 -16.88 -7.21
N LEU A 69 -19.12 -16.10 -6.20
CA LEU A 69 -20.06 -15.44 -5.31
C LEU A 69 -20.72 -14.26 -6.02
N LYS A 70 -22.01 -14.06 -5.78
CA LYS A 70 -22.77 -12.95 -6.39
C LYS A 70 -22.31 -11.58 -5.88
N GLU A 71 -21.90 -11.52 -4.62
CA GLU A 71 -21.46 -10.31 -3.94
C GLU A 71 -20.45 -10.64 -2.85
N ARG A 72 -19.77 -9.61 -2.34
CA ARG A 72 -18.87 -9.74 -1.20
C ARG A 72 -19.65 -10.21 0.03
N PRO A 73 -19.27 -11.32 0.69
CA PRO A 73 -19.96 -11.78 1.88
C PRO A 73 -19.95 -10.73 2.99
N SER A 74 -21.01 -10.70 3.80
CA SER A 74 -21.11 -9.87 4.99
C SER A 74 -20.73 -10.60 6.27
N ASP A 75 -20.98 -11.91 6.33
CA ASP A 75 -20.64 -12.78 7.46
C ASP A 75 -19.13 -12.95 7.59
N ILE A 76 -18.61 -12.90 8.82
CA ILE A 76 -17.17 -12.93 9.12
C ILE A 76 -16.56 -14.23 8.63
N GLY A 77 -17.17 -15.38 8.94
CA GLY A 77 -16.64 -16.68 8.55
C GLY A 77 -16.60 -16.82 7.03
N ALA A 78 -17.65 -16.37 6.34
CA ALA A 78 -17.69 -16.36 4.88
C ALA A 78 -16.63 -15.41 4.27
N LYS A 79 -16.39 -14.24 4.86
CA LYS A 79 -15.35 -13.31 4.41
C LYS A 79 -13.95 -13.89 4.60
N GLN A 80 -13.67 -14.46 5.77
CA GLN A 80 -12.40 -15.12 6.08
C GLN A 80 -12.12 -16.28 5.13
N ALA A 81 -13.12 -17.13 4.85
CA ALA A 81 -13.02 -18.20 3.88
C ALA A 81 -12.76 -17.67 2.45
N THR A 82 -13.44 -16.59 2.07
CA THR A 82 -13.24 -15.93 0.77
C THR A 82 -11.84 -15.36 0.64
N ALA A 83 -11.34 -14.71 1.70
CA ALA A 83 -9.98 -14.19 1.75
C ALA A 83 -8.94 -15.30 1.67
N ALA A 84 -9.15 -16.42 2.37
CA ALA A 84 -8.25 -17.57 2.32
C ALA A 84 -8.12 -18.15 0.89
N VAL A 85 -9.24 -18.32 0.17
CA VAL A 85 -9.24 -18.76 -1.23
C VAL A 85 -8.56 -17.71 -2.12
N GLY A 86 -8.97 -16.46 -2.00
CA GLY A 86 -8.46 -15.40 -2.87
C GLY A 86 -6.99 -15.07 -2.66
N GLN A 87 -6.48 -15.18 -1.43
CA GLN A 87 -5.05 -15.01 -1.13
C GLN A 87 -4.19 -16.07 -1.82
N CYS A 88 -4.63 -17.34 -1.83
CA CYS A 88 -3.95 -18.41 -2.57
C CYS A 88 -3.87 -18.09 -4.07
N VAL A 89 -4.98 -17.63 -4.65
CA VAL A 89 -5.04 -17.27 -6.08
C VAL A 89 -4.15 -16.05 -6.37
N LEU A 90 -4.21 -15.02 -5.53
CA LEU A 90 -3.43 -13.80 -5.67
C LEU A 90 -1.92 -14.09 -5.64
N MET A 91 -1.47 -14.93 -4.70
CA MET A 91 -0.06 -15.35 -4.66
C MET A 91 0.37 -16.18 -5.86
N ASN A 92 -0.51 -17.05 -6.37
CA ASN A 92 -0.20 -17.81 -7.59
C ASN A 92 0.00 -16.86 -8.79
N ILE A 93 -0.84 -15.83 -8.92
CA ILE A 93 -0.74 -14.84 -9.98
C ILE A 93 0.55 -14.02 -9.85
N TYR A 94 0.85 -13.51 -8.66
CA TYR A 94 2.11 -12.81 -8.43
C TYR A 94 3.32 -13.69 -8.70
N SER A 95 3.36 -14.91 -8.15
CA SER A 95 4.45 -15.86 -8.37
C SER A 95 4.67 -16.14 -9.85
N LYS A 96 3.59 -16.31 -10.62
CA LYS A 96 3.67 -16.49 -12.08
C LYS A 96 4.39 -15.32 -12.76
N PHE A 97 3.89 -14.08 -12.60
CA PHE A 97 4.42 -12.93 -13.32
C PHE A 97 5.82 -12.53 -12.85
N PHE A 98 6.09 -12.51 -11.54
CA PHE A 98 7.43 -12.20 -11.06
C PHE A 98 8.47 -13.23 -11.53
N ARG A 99 8.10 -14.51 -11.63
CA ARG A 99 8.97 -15.56 -12.16
C ARG A 99 9.31 -15.35 -13.63
N GLU A 100 8.39 -14.82 -14.44
CA GLU A 100 8.66 -14.47 -15.85
C GLU A 100 9.77 -13.41 -15.97
N PHE A 101 9.94 -12.55 -14.95
CA PHE A 101 11.01 -11.55 -14.85
C PHE A 101 12.21 -12.01 -13.98
N GLY A 102 12.30 -13.31 -13.69
CA GLY A 102 13.43 -13.89 -12.95
C GLY A 102 13.44 -13.59 -11.45
N LYS A 103 12.30 -13.19 -10.87
CA LYS A 103 12.17 -12.89 -9.44
C LYS A 103 11.37 -13.95 -8.70
N THR A 104 11.79 -14.22 -7.48
CA THR A 104 11.05 -15.05 -6.52
C THR A 104 10.30 -14.14 -5.56
N VAL A 105 9.08 -14.54 -5.17
CA VAL A 105 8.27 -13.81 -4.20
C VAL A 105 8.11 -14.61 -2.91
N GLY A 106 8.02 -13.91 -1.77
CA GLY A 106 7.77 -14.50 -0.46
C GLY A 106 6.50 -13.94 0.15
N GLN A 107 5.55 -14.79 0.54
CA GLN A 107 4.31 -14.33 1.19
C GLN A 107 4.57 -13.98 2.66
N ILE A 108 4.09 -12.81 3.08
CA ILE A 108 4.02 -12.40 4.48
C ILE A 108 2.59 -11.99 4.79
N LEU A 109 1.97 -12.63 5.79
CA LEU A 109 0.64 -12.28 6.27
C LEU A 109 0.75 -11.72 7.69
N LEU A 110 0.27 -10.50 7.89
CA LEU A 110 0.37 -9.80 9.17
C LEU A 110 -1.01 -9.52 9.76
N THR A 111 -1.08 -9.50 11.07
CA THR A 111 -2.24 -9.11 11.88
C THR A 111 -1.85 -7.96 12.80
N LYS A 112 -2.82 -7.24 13.36
CA LYS A 112 -2.57 -6.01 14.14
C LYS A 112 -1.69 -6.20 15.36
N ASP A 113 -1.83 -7.35 16.02
CA ASP A 113 -1.11 -7.74 17.23
C ASP A 113 0.41 -7.75 17.06
N ILE A 114 0.91 -7.77 15.81
CA ILE A 114 2.33 -7.57 15.56
C ILE A 114 2.85 -6.22 16.08
N LEU A 115 2.00 -5.20 16.13
CA LEU A 115 2.40 -3.88 16.66
C LEU A 115 2.51 -3.87 18.19
N GLU A 116 1.98 -4.87 18.88
CA GLU A 116 1.92 -4.89 20.34
C GLU A 116 2.99 -5.80 20.94
N ASP A 117 3.44 -6.83 20.21
CA ASP A 117 4.47 -7.77 20.65
C ASP A 117 5.85 -7.51 20.03
N GLU A 118 6.78 -7.00 20.83
CA GLU A 118 8.17 -6.74 20.41
C GLU A 118 8.90 -7.98 19.88
N LYS A 119 8.55 -9.17 20.38
CA LYS A 119 9.16 -10.42 19.88
C LYS A 119 8.69 -10.70 18.46
N SER A 120 7.39 -10.58 18.19
CA SER A 120 6.80 -10.74 16.86
C SER A 120 7.34 -9.70 15.88
N LYS A 121 7.47 -8.43 16.28
CA LYS A 121 8.14 -7.40 15.47
C LYS A 121 9.54 -7.82 15.06
N LYS A 122 10.37 -8.24 16.02
CA LYS A 122 11.75 -8.67 15.76
C LYS A 122 11.80 -9.85 14.80
N ASN A 123 10.91 -10.83 14.96
CA ASN A 123 10.85 -11.99 14.07
C ASN A 123 10.48 -11.60 12.64
N VAL A 124 9.54 -10.67 12.46
CA VAL A 124 9.15 -10.20 11.13
C VAL A 124 10.26 -9.36 10.48
N ILE A 125 10.93 -8.49 11.24
CA ILE A 125 12.11 -7.76 10.74
C ILE A 125 13.20 -8.73 10.28
N ASN A 126 13.50 -9.77 11.08
CA ASN A 126 14.48 -10.80 10.70
C ASN A 126 14.07 -11.53 9.41
N THR A 127 12.77 -11.80 9.26
CA THR A 127 12.22 -12.46 8.06
C THR A 127 12.41 -11.57 6.83
N PHE A 128 12.07 -10.29 6.90
CA PHE A 128 12.30 -9.35 5.80
C PHE A 128 13.78 -9.28 5.42
N ASN A 129 14.68 -9.14 6.40
CA ASN A 129 16.12 -9.10 6.15
C ASN A 129 16.61 -10.38 5.44
N SER A 130 16.18 -11.55 5.89
CA SER A 130 16.55 -12.82 5.27
C SER A 130 16.02 -12.97 3.84
N LEU A 131 14.79 -12.49 3.57
CA LEU A 131 14.24 -12.48 2.20
C LEU A 131 15.08 -11.60 1.26
N TYR A 132 15.53 -10.42 1.73
CA TYR A 132 16.41 -9.55 0.94
C TYR A 132 17.77 -10.19 0.65
N GLU A 133 18.39 -10.83 1.63
CA GLU A 133 19.66 -11.55 1.46
C GLU A 133 19.57 -12.64 0.38
N HIS A 134 18.38 -13.20 0.16
CA HIS A 134 18.12 -14.22 -0.86
C HIS A 134 17.55 -13.66 -2.17
N GLY A 135 17.47 -12.34 -2.32
CA GLY A 135 16.93 -11.70 -3.52
C GLY A 135 15.45 -12.00 -3.77
N VAL A 136 14.67 -12.20 -2.71
CA VAL A 136 13.22 -12.46 -2.75
C VAL A 136 12.44 -11.17 -2.53
N ILE A 137 11.40 -10.92 -3.34
CA ILE A 137 10.48 -9.79 -3.17
C ILE A 137 9.36 -10.19 -2.19
N PRO A 138 9.29 -9.58 -1.00
CA PRO A 138 8.21 -9.85 -0.06
C PRO A 138 6.89 -9.27 -0.60
N ILE A 139 5.84 -10.09 -0.56
CA ILE A 139 4.46 -9.66 -0.81
C ILE A 139 3.69 -9.77 0.49
N VAL A 140 3.36 -8.61 1.05
CA VAL A 140 2.68 -8.46 2.33
C VAL A 140 1.19 -8.24 2.10
N ASN A 141 0.37 -8.89 2.90
CA ASN A 141 -1.05 -8.59 3.01
C ASN A 141 -1.52 -8.79 4.46
N GLU A 142 -2.69 -8.27 4.80
CA GLU A 142 -3.36 -8.59 6.05
C GLU A 142 -3.75 -10.08 6.07
N ASN A 143 -3.64 -10.74 7.23
CA ASN A 143 -4.09 -12.11 7.39
C ASN A 143 -5.62 -12.16 7.62
N ASP A 144 -6.35 -11.73 6.59
CA ASP A 144 -7.83 -11.65 6.57
C ASP A 144 -8.51 -12.98 6.91
N SER A 145 -7.82 -14.13 6.78
CA SER A 145 -8.38 -15.46 7.09
C SER A 145 -8.52 -15.75 8.58
N VAL A 146 -7.79 -15.03 9.42
CA VAL A 146 -7.79 -15.18 10.88
C VAL A 146 -8.02 -13.86 11.61
N ALA A 147 -7.97 -12.73 10.90
CA ALA A 147 -8.27 -11.42 11.46
C ALA A 147 -9.73 -11.38 11.94
N THR A 148 -9.94 -10.92 13.17
CA THR A 148 -11.25 -10.79 13.82
C THR A 148 -11.79 -9.35 13.75
N ASP A 149 -11.06 -8.47 13.09
CA ASP A 149 -11.08 -7.02 13.27
C ASP A 149 -12.22 -6.26 12.57
N GLU A 150 -13.12 -6.95 11.89
CA GLU A 150 -14.33 -6.31 11.33
C GLU A 150 -15.42 -6.04 12.38
N VAL A 151 -15.25 -6.50 13.63
CA VAL A 151 -16.17 -6.23 14.75
C VAL A 151 -15.70 -5.01 15.55
N GLU A 152 -15.95 -3.80 15.04
CA GLU A 152 -15.78 -2.58 15.84
C GLU A 152 -17.04 -2.31 16.68
N TYR A 153 -16.94 -2.57 17.98
CA TYR A 153 -17.53 -1.69 18.99
C TYR A 153 -16.49 -0.61 19.34
N GLY A 154 -16.60 0.57 18.71
CA GLY A 154 -16.32 1.83 19.39
C GLY A 154 -14.92 2.46 19.38
N GLU A 155 -13.79 1.80 19.07
CA GLU A 155 -12.47 2.48 19.15
C GLU A 155 -11.46 2.12 18.04
N LYS A 156 -11.08 3.16 17.28
CA LYS A 156 -9.89 3.32 16.40
C LYS A 156 -9.39 2.08 15.63
N LYS A 157 -9.93 1.94 14.41
CA LYS A 157 -9.32 1.26 13.26
C LYS A 157 -7.93 1.83 12.88
N LEU A 158 -6.87 1.39 13.56
CA LEU A 158 -5.49 1.74 13.18
C LEU A 158 -4.98 0.90 11.99
N LEU A 159 -5.53 -0.30 11.78
CA LEU A 159 -5.11 -1.26 10.75
C LEU A 159 -6.34 -2.03 10.23
N GLY A 160 -7.15 -1.45 9.37
CA GLY A 160 -8.17 -2.27 8.68
C GLY A 160 -8.31 -1.87 7.22
N ASP A 161 -7.20 -1.40 6.67
CA ASP A 161 -6.90 -1.18 5.28
C ASP A 161 -5.39 -1.32 5.09
N ASN A 162 -4.99 -1.63 3.87
CA ASN A 162 -3.59 -1.85 3.55
C ASN A 162 -2.77 -0.55 3.41
N ASP A 163 -3.38 0.64 3.47
CA ASP A 163 -2.63 1.91 3.52
C ASP A 163 -1.87 1.96 4.86
N SER A 164 -2.56 1.75 5.99
CA SER A 164 -1.93 1.67 7.31
C SER A 164 -0.93 0.51 7.42
N LEU A 165 -1.27 -0.67 6.88
CA LEU A 165 -0.34 -1.81 6.87
C LEU A 165 0.96 -1.45 6.14
N SER A 166 0.86 -0.76 5.00
CA SER A 166 2.03 -0.36 4.24
C SER A 166 2.91 0.65 4.96
N ALA A 167 2.31 1.57 5.71
CA ALA A 167 3.04 2.51 6.57
C ALA A 167 3.76 1.78 7.70
N VAL A 168 3.09 0.84 8.38
CA VAL A 168 3.70 0.00 9.42
C VAL A 168 4.87 -0.79 8.87
N VAL A 169 4.70 -1.44 7.72
CA VAL A 169 5.77 -2.20 7.05
C VAL A 169 6.94 -1.27 6.72
N ALA A 170 6.68 -0.09 6.14
CA ALA A 170 7.71 0.90 5.85
C ALA A 170 8.49 1.32 7.09
N CYS A 171 7.83 1.55 8.22
CA CYS A 171 8.50 1.87 9.49
C CYS A 171 9.31 0.68 10.02
N LEU A 172 8.74 -0.54 10.04
CA LEU A 172 9.42 -1.75 10.53
C LEU A 172 10.72 -2.04 9.77
N VAL A 173 10.68 -1.86 8.46
CA VAL A 173 11.83 -2.09 7.59
C VAL A 173 12.68 -0.84 7.38
N LYS A 174 12.34 0.30 8.01
CA LYS A 174 13.06 1.58 7.82
C LYS A 174 13.23 1.91 6.33
N ALA A 175 12.14 1.84 5.58
CA ALA A 175 12.14 2.17 4.17
C ALA A 175 12.51 3.65 3.95
N ASP A 176 13.08 3.96 2.80
CA ASP A 176 13.37 5.35 2.42
C ASP A 176 12.13 6.02 1.81
N LEU A 177 11.29 5.22 1.15
CA LEU A 177 10.11 5.68 0.43
C LEU A 177 8.97 4.66 0.50
N LEU A 178 7.76 5.16 0.79
CA LEU A 178 6.50 4.45 0.60
C LEU A 178 5.74 5.05 -0.60
N ILE A 179 5.40 4.24 -1.60
CA ILE A 179 4.52 4.65 -2.70
C ILE A 179 3.17 3.98 -2.53
N ILE A 180 2.11 4.76 -2.37
CA ILE A 180 0.72 4.29 -2.41
C ILE A 180 0.14 4.56 -3.80
N LEU A 181 -0.06 3.48 -4.55
CA LEU A 181 -0.79 3.49 -5.82
C LEU A 181 -2.28 3.31 -5.56
N SER A 182 -3.08 4.32 -5.94
CA SER A 182 -4.53 4.39 -5.71
C SER A 182 -5.29 4.75 -6.98
N ASP A 183 -6.61 4.77 -6.89
CA ASP A 183 -7.56 5.31 -7.86
C ASP A 183 -7.60 6.85 -7.97
N VAL A 184 -6.71 7.56 -7.26
CA VAL A 184 -6.61 9.03 -7.27
C VAL A 184 -5.23 9.47 -7.76
N ASP A 185 -5.16 10.60 -8.46
CA ASP A 185 -3.90 11.11 -9.00
C ASP A 185 -2.95 11.67 -7.95
N GLY A 186 -3.48 12.08 -6.80
CA GLY A 186 -2.75 12.66 -5.69
C GLY A 186 -3.71 13.19 -4.64
N PHE A 187 -3.20 14.01 -3.72
CA PHE A 187 -3.98 14.75 -2.77
C PHE A 187 -4.46 16.07 -3.38
N TYR A 188 -5.76 16.30 -3.36
CA TYR A 188 -6.36 17.50 -3.94
C TYR A 188 -6.60 18.58 -2.87
N SER A 189 -6.48 19.86 -3.26
CA SER A 189 -6.78 21.02 -2.40
C SER A 189 -8.27 21.19 -2.05
N GLY A 190 -9.11 20.22 -2.44
CA GLY A 190 -10.55 20.15 -2.21
C GLY A 190 -11.11 18.87 -2.83
N ASP A 191 -12.42 18.64 -2.73
CA ASP A 191 -13.05 17.46 -3.33
C ASP A 191 -13.30 17.68 -4.85
N PRO A 192 -12.55 17.02 -5.75
CA PRO A 192 -12.68 17.23 -7.19
C PRO A 192 -14.05 16.81 -7.73
N ARG A 193 -14.79 15.94 -7.00
CA ARG A 193 -16.13 15.50 -7.39
C ARG A 193 -17.19 16.58 -7.19
N LYS A 194 -16.88 17.62 -6.41
CA LYS A 194 -17.77 18.74 -6.11
C LYS A 194 -17.60 19.95 -7.04
N GLY A 195 -16.76 19.82 -8.09
CA GLY A 195 -16.68 20.79 -9.18
C GLY A 195 -15.99 22.12 -8.85
N ALA A 196 -15.21 22.19 -7.77
CA ALA A 196 -14.33 23.32 -7.51
C ALA A 196 -13.01 23.19 -8.30
N ASP A 197 -12.30 24.31 -8.48
CA ASP A 197 -10.93 24.40 -9.03
C ASP A 197 -9.92 23.69 -8.10
N CYS A 198 -10.03 22.37 -7.99
CA CYS A 198 -9.20 21.54 -7.13
C CYS A 198 -7.92 21.18 -7.88
N LYS A 199 -6.78 21.59 -7.32
CA LYS A 199 -5.46 21.24 -7.86
C LYS A 199 -4.83 20.16 -6.99
N ILE A 200 -4.02 19.31 -7.61
CA ILE A 200 -3.15 18.40 -6.89
C ILE A 200 -2.13 19.25 -6.12
N ILE A 201 -1.93 18.92 -4.85
CA ILE A 201 -0.87 19.49 -4.03
C ILE A 201 0.38 18.65 -4.31
N ASP A 202 1.41 19.26 -4.91
CA ASP A 202 2.65 18.55 -5.25
C ASP A 202 3.31 17.98 -3.98
N ASP A 203 3.47 18.80 -2.94
CA ASP A 203 4.26 18.46 -1.76
C ASP A 203 3.58 18.94 -0.46
N ILE A 204 3.56 18.08 0.56
CA ILE A 204 2.96 18.31 1.88
C ILE A 204 4.03 18.05 2.95
N TYR A 205 4.39 19.11 3.68
CA TYR A 205 5.41 19.05 4.74
C TYR A 205 4.83 18.82 6.14
N ALA A 206 3.53 19.07 6.31
CA ALA A 206 2.82 18.86 7.56
C ALA A 206 1.34 18.56 7.28
N ILE A 207 0.77 17.62 8.04
CA ILE A 207 -0.64 17.27 7.95
C ILE A 207 -1.36 17.98 9.10
N ASP A 208 -1.77 19.23 8.84
CA ASP A 208 -2.49 20.09 9.78
C ASP A 208 -4.01 19.91 9.70
N GLU A 209 -4.76 20.76 10.41
CA GLU A 209 -6.23 20.76 10.37
C GLU A 209 -6.78 21.08 8.98
N GLN A 210 -6.10 21.90 8.17
CA GLN A 210 -6.56 22.26 6.82
C GLN A 210 -6.44 21.07 5.87
N ILE A 211 -5.30 20.39 5.86
CA ILE A 211 -5.10 19.15 5.09
C ILE A 211 -6.10 18.08 5.55
N THR A 212 -6.30 17.94 6.86
CA THR A 212 -7.26 16.98 7.41
C THR A 212 -8.71 17.31 7.00
N ALA A 213 -9.07 18.59 6.95
CA ALA A 213 -10.39 19.03 6.49
C ALA A 213 -10.61 18.75 5.00
N CYS A 214 -9.58 18.93 4.16
CA CYS A 214 -9.63 18.63 2.73
C CYS A 214 -9.90 17.15 2.43
N ALA A 215 -9.49 16.24 3.32
CA ALA A 215 -9.77 14.81 3.21
C ALA A 215 -11.19 14.40 3.66
N GLY A 216 -12.08 15.36 3.96
CA GLY A 216 -13.46 15.09 4.39
C GLY A 216 -13.66 15.09 5.91
N GLY A 217 -12.66 15.54 6.69
CA GLY A 217 -12.74 15.68 8.14
C GLY A 217 -12.68 14.36 8.92
N ARG A 218 -12.27 14.41 10.19
CA ARG A 218 -12.33 13.24 11.11
C ARG A 218 -13.79 12.93 11.45
N GLY A 219 -14.21 11.66 11.28
CA GLY A 219 -15.49 11.17 11.80
C GLY A 219 -16.72 11.30 10.89
N THR A 220 -16.57 11.57 9.60
CA THR A 220 -17.70 11.45 8.65
C THR A 220 -18.05 9.98 8.42
N LYS A 221 -19.32 9.65 8.15
CA LYS A 221 -19.79 8.26 7.86
C LYS A 221 -19.08 7.59 6.66
N LEU A 222 -18.32 8.35 5.87
CA LEU A 222 -17.44 7.90 4.79
C LEU A 222 -16.02 7.53 5.26
N GLY A 223 -15.71 7.70 6.55
CA GLY A 223 -14.36 7.73 7.13
C GLY A 223 -13.76 6.38 7.54
N THR A 224 -14.24 5.24 7.01
CA THR A 224 -13.65 3.91 7.28
C THR A 224 -12.71 3.41 6.18
N GLY A 225 -12.46 4.25 5.15
CA GLY A 225 -11.56 4.03 4.02
C GLY A 225 -11.36 5.30 3.19
N GLY A 226 -10.44 5.28 2.22
CA GLY A 226 -10.30 6.35 1.22
C GLY A 226 -9.11 7.28 1.47
N MET A 227 -9.34 8.59 1.55
CA MET A 227 -8.27 9.59 1.71
C MET A 227 -7.81 9.73 3.18
N VAL A 228 -8.72 9.48 4.14
CA VAL A 228 -8.41 9.55 5.58
C VAL A 228 -7.31 8.55 5.95
N THR A 229 -7.42 7.30 5.48
CA THR A 229 -6.48 6.22 5.75
C THR A 229 -5.11 6.49 5.13
N LYS A 230 -5.08 7.13 3.95
CA LYS A 230 -3.84 7.60 3.30
C LYS A 230 -3.18 8.72 4.10
N LEU A 231 -3.95 9.63 4.69
CA LEU A 231 -3.40 10.64 5.59
C LEU A 231 -2.89 10.03 6.89
N ASP A 232 -3.55 9.02 7.44
CA ASP A 232 -3.05 8.32 8.63
C ASP A 232 -1.75 7.56 8.35
N ALA A 233 -1.68 6.86 7.21
CA ALA A 233 -0.45 6.26 6.71
C ALA A 233 0.67 7.30 6.52
N ALA A 234 0.36 8.43 5.87
CA ALA A 234 1.29 9.53 5.67
C ALA A 234 1.82 10.08 7.00
N ARG A 235 0.95 10.34 7.99
CA ARG A 235 1.35 10.81 9.31
C ARG A 235 2.35 9.85 9.94
N LEU A 236 2.06 8.54 9.92
CA LEU A 236 2.91 7.53 10.54
C LEU A 236 4.33 7.53 9.94
N VAL A 237 4.44 7.50 8.61
CA VAL A 237 5.75 7.44 7.95
C VAL A 237 6.49 8.78 8.03
N MET A 238 5.77 9.91 7.98
CA MET A 238 6.38 11.24 8.09
C MET A 238 7.07 11.45 9.44
N GLU A 239 6.48 10.99 10.55
CA GLU A 239 7.10 11.07 11.88
C GLU A 239 8.39 10.25 11.97
N GLU A 240 8.49 9.15 11.23
CA GLU A 240 9.69 8.29 11.16
C GLU A 240 10.76 8.81 10.17
N GLY A 241 10.50 9.96 9.53
CA GLY A 241 11.37 10.57 8.53
C GLY A 241 11.35 9.87 7.18
N ILE A 242 10.32 9.08 6.90
CA ILE A 242 10.11 8.34 5.65
C ILE A 242 9.16 9.17 4.77
N ASP A 243 9.52 9.32 3.50
CA ASP A 243 8.65 9.99 2.53
C ASP A 243 7.55 9.06 2.06
N MET A 244 6.38 9.64 1.76
CA MET A 244 5.29 8.93 1.11
C MET A 244 4.91 9.61 -0.21
N VAL A 245 4.72 8.85 -1.28
CA VAL A 245 4.11 9.33 -2.52
C VAL A 245 2.72 8.73 -2.68
N LEU A 246 1.71 9.56 -2.86
CA LEU A 246 0.38 9.16 -3.29
C LEU A 246 0.23 9.44 -4.78
N ALA A 247 0.01 8.40 -5.58
CA ALA A 247 -0.11 8.53 -7.02
C ALA A 247 -1.16 7.58 -7.62
N ASN A 248 -1.54 7.84 -8.87
CA ASN A 248 -2.47 6.99 -9.61
C ASN A 248 -1.83 5.62 -9.93
N GLY A 249 -2.54 4.55 -9.62
CA GLY A 249 -2.10 3.16 -9.83
C GLY A 249 -2.49 2.55 -11.18
N ASN A 250 -3.21 3.26 -12.05
CA ASN A 250 -3.60 2.74 -13.37
C ASN A 250 -2.39 2.41 -14.27
N ASP A 251 -1.25 3.06 -14.01
CA ASP A 251 -0.01 2.79 -14.70
C ASP A 251 1.17 2.58 -13.71
N PRO A 252 1.57 1.33 -13.44
CA PRO A 252 2.71 1.03 -12.59
C PRO A 252 4.05 1.62 -13.06
N GLU A 253 4.23 1.95 -14.35
CA GLU A 253 5.49 2.56 -14.83
C GLU A 253 5.74 3.94 -14.22
N ARG A 254 4.72 4.62 -13.68
CA ARG A 254 4.88 5.87 -12.95
C ARG A 254 5.81 5.76 -11.74
N ILE A 255 6.08 4.56 -11.24
CA ILE A 255 7.07 4.33 -10.20
C ILE A 255 8.46 4.78 -10.69
N TYR A 256 8.80 4.58 -11.97
CA TYR A 256 10.07 5.07 -12.53
C TYR A 256 10.17 6.58 -12.47
N ASP A 257 9.14 7.29 -12.92
CA ASP A 257 9.09 8.76 -12.88
C ASP A 257 9.27 9.28 -11.44
N ILE A 258 8.63 8.64 -10.46
CA ILE A 258 8.79 8.97 -9.03
C ILE A 258 10.25 8.79 -8.60
N LEU A 259 10.86 7.65 -8.93
CA LEU A 259 12.26 7.36 -8.57
C LEU A 259 13.26 8.25 -9.31
N ASP A 260 12.89 8.78 -10.47
CA ASP A 260 13.69 9.74 -11.23
C ASP A 260 13.47 11.21 -10.76
N GLY A 261 12.67 11.41 -9.72
CA GLY A 261 12.47 12.69 -9.05
C GLY A 261 11.44 13.60 -9.74
N GLU A 262 10.66 13.06 -10.67
CA GLU A 262 9.64 13.80 -11.42
C GLU A 262 8.43 14.16 -10.55
N LYS A 263 7.65 15.13 -11.03
CA LYS A 263 6.44 15.62 -10.35
C LYS A 263 5.24 14.72 -10.61
N VAL A 264 5.26 13.55 -9.99
CA VAL A 264 4.13 12.60 -9.98
C VAL A 264 3.43 12.63 -8.63
N GLY A 265 2.10 12.81 -8.69
CA GLY A 265 1.21 12.78 -7.53
C GLY A 265 1.58 13.76 -6.42
N THR A 266 1.32 13.35 -5.17
CA THR A 266 1.62 14.15 -3.98
C THR A 266 2.70 13.47 -3.15
N VAL A 267 3.74 14.21 -2.78
CA VAL A 267 4.73 13.79 -1.79
C VAL A 267 4.33 14.31 -0.41
N PHE A 268 4.29 13.41 0.57
CA PHE A 268 4.28 13.73 1.99
C PHE A 268 5.71 13.60 2.50
N VAL A 269 6.31 14.72 2.85
CA VAL A 269 7.75 14.81 3.14
C VAL A 269 8.02 14.40 4.58
N GLY A 270 8.86 13.38 4.77
CA GLY A 270 9.29 12.92 6.08
C GLY A 270 10.04 14.00 6.86
N LYS A 271 9.82 14.06 8.17
CA LYS A 271 10.51 15.00 9.05
C LYS A 271 12.00 14.69 9.06
N SER A 272 12.83 15.73 8.97
CA SER A 272 14.26 15.56 9.18
C SER A 272 14.49 15.04 10.61
N LYS A 273 15.21 13.91 10.73
CA LYS A 273 15.66 13.43 12.04
C LYS A 273 16.61 14.47 12.63
N VAL A 274 16.20 15.08 13.74
CA VAL A 274 17.04 15.99 14.55
C VAL A 274 18.12 15.17 15.24
#